data_AF-A0ABD0RMS2-F1
#
_entry.id   AF-A0ABD0RMS2-F1
#
_cell.length_a   1.000
_cell.length_b   1.000
_cell.length_c   1.000
_cell.angle_alpha   90.00
_cell.angle_beta   90.00
_cell.angle_gamma   90.00
#
_symmetry.space_group_name_H-M   'P 1'
#
loop_
_entity.id
_entity.type
_entity.pdbx_description
1 polymer ?
#
loop_
_entity_poly.entity_id
_entity_poly.type
_entity_poly.pdbx_seq_one_letter_code
_entity_poly.pdbx_strand_id
1 'polypeptide(L)' 'KSNEETQKERRKVTSLLNMMEPSLLQFYISRQWLNKFKTFAEPGPISNHDFLCAHG' A
#
# COMPACT_ATOMS: atom_id res chain seq x y z
N LYS A 1 -18.92 -1.46 -11.03
CA LYS A 1 -19.52 -1.63 -9.68
C LYS A 1 -18.40 -1.40 -8.66
N SER A 2 -18.45 -0.33 -7.87
CA SER A 2 -17.46 -0.12 -6.79
C SER A 2 -17.69 -1.20 -5.74
N ASN A 3 -16.69 -2.04 -5.49
CA ASN A 3 -16.80 -3.10 -4.49
C ASN A 3 -16.68 -2.48 -3.08
N GLU A 4 -17.73 -2.58 -2.26
CA GLU A 4 -17.77 -1.96 -0.93
C GLU A 4 -16.68 -2.51 0.00
N GLU A 5 -16.33 -3.78 -0.15
CA GLU A 5 -15.21 -4.42 0.54
C GLU A 5 -13.88 -3.73 0.21
N THR A 6 -13.62 -3.47 -1.07
CA THR A 6 -12.41 -2.76 -1.52
C THR A 6 -12.34 -1.33 -0.95
N GLN A 7 -13.48 -0.65 -0.77
CA GLN A 7 -13.51 0.67 -0.13
C GLN A 7 -13.24 0.59 1.38
N LYS A 8 -13.78 -0.43 2.05
CA LYS A 8 -13.51 -0.69 3.47
C LYS A 8 -12.02 -0.97 3.71
N GLU A 9 -11.40 -1.76 2.84
CA GLU A 9 -9.97 -2.06 2.91
C GLU A 9 -9.09 -0.82 2.69
N ARG A 10 -9.43 0.04 1.73
CA ARG A 10 -8.72 1.33 1.53
C ARG A 10 -8.75 2.20 2.78
N ARG A 11 -9.91 2.30 3.43
CA ARG A 11 -10.05 3.07 4.68
C ARG A 11 -9.18 2.49 5.79
N LYS A 12 -9.17 1.16 5.93
CA LYS A 12 -8.33 0.47 6.91
C LYS A 12 -6.85 0.72 6.66
N VAL A 13 -6.37 0.57 5.42
CA VAL A 13 -4.97 0.83 5.05
C VAL A 13 -4.58 2.29 5.29
N THR A 14 -5.46 3.24 4.97
CA THR A 14 -5.22 4.67 5.23
C THR A 14 -5.06 4.96 6.71
N SER A 15 -5.87 4.32 7.57
CA SER A 15 -5.73 4.43 9.03
C SER A 15 -4.36 3.89 9.50
N LEU A 16 -3.96 2.72 9.01
CA LEU A 16 -2.67 2.09 9.36
C LEU A 16 -1.47 2.94 8.93
N LEU A 17 -1.52 3.59 7.77
CA LEU A 17 -0.44 4.48 7.31
C LEU A 17 -0.25 5.73 8.18
N ASN A 18 -1.31 6.16 8.86
CA ASN A 18 -1.27 7.31 9.76
C ASN A 18 -0.91 6.92 11.21
N MET A 19 -0.72 5.63 11.49
CA MET A 19 -0.24 5.19 12.80
C MET A 19 1.21 5.64 12.98
N MET A 20 1.44 6.50 13.97
CA MET A 20 2.77 7.01 14.32
C MET A 20 3.42 6.20 15.46
N GLU A 21 2.77 5.13 15.92
CA GLU A 21 3.30 4.26 16.97
C GLU A 21 4.52 3.48 16.46
N PRO A 22 5.67 3.53 17.17
CA PRO A 22 6.85 2.79 16.79
C PRO A 22 6.59 1.28 16.88
N SER A 23 6.59 0.60 15.74
CA SER A 23 6.49 -0.85 15.66
C SER A 23 7.87 -1.52 15.78
N LEU A 24 7.88 -2.79 16.21
CA LEU A 24 9.10 -3.61 16.28
C LEU A 24 9.83 -3.72 14.93
N LEU A 25 9.08 -3.67 13.83
CA LEU A 25 9.57 -3.77 12.46
C LEU A 25 8.96 -2.66 11.61
N GLN A 26 9.77 -2.07 10.74
CA GLN A 26 9.34 -1.09 9.76
C GLN A 26 9.15 -1.76 8.40
N PHE A 27 8.01 -1.50 7.76
CA PHE A 27 7.71 -2.00 6.42
C PHE A 27 7.71 -0.83 5.45
N TYR A 28 8.41 -0.99 4.34
CA TYR A 28 8.49 0.01 3.27
C TYR A 28 7.71 -0.48 2.06
N ILE A 29 6.97 0.44 1.44
CA ILE A 29 6.16 0.15 0.26
C ILE A 29 6.37 1.21 -0.83
N SER A 30 6.35 0.77 -2.08
CA SER A 30 6.45 1.63 -3.24
C SER A 30 5.38 2.73 -3.21
N ARG A 31 5.80 3.97 -3.44
CA ARG A 31 4.85 5.07 -3.65
C ARG A 31 4.04 4.87 -4.91
N GLN A 32 4.64 4.28 -5.95
CA GLN A 32 3.95 3.98 -7.20
C GLN A 32 2.85 2.93 -6.98
N TRP A 33 3.15 1.85 -6.25
CA TRP A 33 2.13 0.85 -5.89
C TRP A 33 1.04 1.46 -5.00
N LEU A 34 1.41 2.25 -3.99
CA LEU A 34 0.45 2.89 -3.10
C LEU A 34 -0.50 3.83 -3.85
N ASN A 35 -0.02 4.57 -4.84
CA ASN A 35 -0.86 5.44 -5.66
C ASN A 35 -1.83 4.64 -6.53
N LYS A 36 -1.39 3.51 -7.10
CA LYS A 36 -2.29 2.57 -7.79
C LYS A 36 -3.33 2.01 -6.83
N PHE A 37 -2.92 1.61 -5.62
CA PHE A 37 -3.81 1.14 -4.57
C PHE A 37 -4.85 2.19 -4.18
N LYS A 38 -4.54 3.49 -4.20
CA LYS A 38 -5.52 4.56 -3.90
C LYS A 38 -6.52 4.81 -5.02
N THR A 39 -6.15 4.57 -6.29
CA THR A 39 -6.92 5.06 -7.47
C THR A 39 -7.59 3.97 -8.31
N PHE A 40 -7.08 2.73 -8.32
CA PHE A 40 -7.61 1.62 -9.12
C PHE A 40 -8.36 0.59 -8.29
N ALA A 41 -9.40 -0.05 -8.82
CA ALA A 41 -10.12 -1.13 -8.15
C ALA A 41 -9.21 -2.33 -7.79
N GLU A 42 -8.24 -2.66 -8.66
CA GLU A 42 -7.28 -3.76 -8.47
C GLU A 42 -5.86 -3.29 -8.80
N PRO A 43 -5.03 -2.93 -7.80
CA PRO A 43 -3.68 -2.39 -8.03
C PRO A 43 -2.64 -3.43 -8.48
N GLY A 44 -3.02 -4.71 -8.51
CA GLY A 44 -2.11 -5.82 -8.71
C GLY A 44 -1.26 -6.14 -7.46
N PRO A 45 -0.33 -7.12 -7.57
CA PRO A 45 0.52 -7.53 -6.45
C PRO A 45 1.41 -6.38 -5.97
N ILE A 46 1.72 -6.37 -4.66
CA ILE A 46 2.66 -5.41 -4.05
C ILE A 46 4.04 -5.58 -4.69
N SER A 47 4.64 -4.47 -5.13
CA SER A 47 5.99 -4.46 -5.68
C SER A 47 6.75 -3.22 -5.18
N ASN A 48 8.02 -3.43 -4.81
CA ASN A 48 8.96 -2.41 -4.33
C ASN A 48 10.13 -2.19 -5.30
N HIS A 49 10.00 -2.67 -6.54
CA HIS A 49 11.07 -2.59 -7.55
C HIS A 49 11.45 -1.15 -7.94
N ASP A 50 10.62 -0.16 -7.62
CA ASP A 50 10.91 1.25 -7.89
C ASP A 50 12.01 1.83 -7.01
N PHE A 51 12.24 1.27 -5.81
CA PHE A 51 13.30 1.72 -4.90
C PHE A 51 14.30 0.64 -4.51
N LEU A 52 14.01 -0.62 -4.81
CA LEU A 52 14.98 -1.71 -4.66
C LEU A 52 15.92 -1.74 -5.86
N CYS A 53 17.22 -1.79 -5.59
CA CYS A 53 18.21 -2.03 -6.63
C CYS A 53 18.11 -3.48 -7.12
N ALA A 54 18.39 -3.73 -8.40
CA ALA A 54 18.38 -5.08 -8.97
C ALA A 54 19.47 -6.02 -8.40
N HIS A 55 20.36 -5.49 -7.56
CA HIS A 55 21.55 -6.19 -7.10
C HIS A 55 21.37 -7.03 -5.83
N GLY A 56 20.18 -7.07 -5.22
CA GLY A 56 19.88 -7.97 -4.09
C GLY A 56 20.74 -7.72 -2.86
#